data_AF-A0A437UDU7-F1
#
_entry.id   AF-A0A437UDU7-F1
#
_cell.length_a   1.000
_cell.length_b   1.000
_cell.length_c   1.000
_cell.angle_alpha   90.00
_cell.angle_beta   90.00
_cell.angle_gamma   90.00
#
_symmetry.space_group_name_H-M   'P 1'
#
loop_
_entity.id
_entity.type
_entity.pdbx_description
1 polymer ?
#
loop_
_entity_poly.entity_id
_entity_poly.type
_entity_poly.pdbx_seq_one_letter_code
_entity_poly.pdbx_strand_id
1 'polypeptide(L)'
;MDAKPKDILTLLKLTKFYNIKSDSIFVQTDYYYNSTDKSNFLYLDMLPYIQENSIIKSYYYDEKDYLFLVYFPFYKYLKNSSKLGMRDLLAALFRKNKFDTTIGYEPLYGNGNTWQRILPTSVLNNEINKETLQFMKTNGMNYVFFTAPFRRDTKNLNFVSQLRNHYPVFWDFSTSITESNLFKNGYHLNHTGAKEFSIIFSNKIKD
;
A
#
# COMPACT_ATOMS: atom_id res chain seq x y z
N MET A 1 -7.20 -4.26 -3.09
CA MET A 1 -5.97 -5.07 -2.92
C MET A 1 -4.98 -4.07 -2.40
N ASP A 2 -4.57 -4.24 -1.16
CA ASP A 2 -4.12 -3.11 -0.35
C ASP A 2 -2.69 -3.41 0.10
N ALA A 3 -1.82 -2.39 0.06
CA ALA A 3 -0.41 -2.52 0.42
C ALA A 3 -0.26 -2.97 1.87
N LYS A 4 0.81 -3.72 2.14
CA LYS A 4 1.12 -4.27 3.47
C LYS A 4 2.38 -3.65 4.07
N PRO A 5 2.62 -3.76 5.39
CA PRO A 5 3.85 -3.29 6.02
C PRO A 5 5.14 -3.76 5.34
N LYS A 6 5.20 -5.05 4.93
CA LYS A 6 6.38 -5.61 4.25
C LYS A 6 6.62 -4.97 2.89
N ASP A 7 5.56 -4.63 2.19
CA ASP A 7 5.60 -3.95 0.89
C ASP A 7 6.20 -2.54 1.05
N ILE A 8 5.70 -1.78 2.03
CA ILE A 8 6.14 -0.41 2.33
C ILE A 8 7.63 -0.39 2.67
N LEU A 9 8.08 -1.25 3.59
CA LEU A 9 9.48 -1.37 3.96
C LEU A 9 10.37 -1.65 2.74
N THR A 10 9.92 -2.56 1.87
CA THR A 10 10.67 -2.97 0.68
C THR A 10 10.80 -1.82 -0.31
N LEU A 11 9.72 -1.09 -0.57
CA LEU A 11 9.73 0.07 -1.44
C LEU A 11 10.64 1.18 -0.88
N LEU A 12 10.62 1.46 0.42
CA LEU A 12 11.52 2.43 1.05
C LEU A 12 13.01 2.03 0.93
N LYS A 13 13.32 0.74 1.07
CA LYS A 13 14.67 0.23 0.82
C LYS A 13 15.08 0.43 -0.64
N LEU A 14 14.17 0.18 -1.58
CA LEU A 14 14.42 0.36 -3.01
C LEU A 14 14.58 1.83 -3.40
N THR A 15 13.80 2.76 -2.83
CA THR A 15 13.99 4.20 -3.11
C THR A 15 15.38 4.66 -2.71
N LYS A 16 15.87 4.20 -1.55
CA LYS A 16 17.25 4.47 -1.11
C LYS A 16 18.28 3.81 -2.04
N PHE A 17 18.09 2.54 -2.39
CA PHE A 17 18.99 1.77 -3.25
C PHE A 17 19.14 2.40 -4.64
N TYR A 18 18.03 2.83 -5.25
CA TYR A 18 18.01 3.51 -6.55
C TYR A 18 18.26 5.03 -6.45
N ASN A 19 18.62 5.54 -5.28
CA ASN A 19 18.90 6.96 -5.03
C ASN A 19 17.75 7.90 -5.46
N ILE A 20 16.50 7.46 -5.33
CA ILE A 20 15.31 8.26 -5.59
C ILE A 20 15.20 9.32 -4.49
N LYS A 21 15.20 10.59 -4.90
CA LYS A 21 15.10 11.73 -3.98
C LYS A 21 13.64 12.09 -3.73
N SER A 22 13.34 12.44 -2.50
CA SER A 22 12.05 12.98 -2.08
C SER A 22 12.25 13.93 -0.91
N ASP A 23 11.50 15.03 -0.89
CA ASP A 23 11.54 16.00 0.21
C ASP A 23 10.76 15.49 1.43
N SER A 24 9.70 14.71 1.18
CA SER A 24 8.84 14.10 2.20
C SER A 24 8.18 12.84 1.66
N ILE A 25 8.00 11.85 2.52
CA ILE A 25 7.34 10.57 2.22
C ILE A 25 6.06 10.45 3.06
N PHE A 26 4.92 10.32 2.38
CA PHE A 26 3.64 10.09 3.05
C PHE A 26 3.29 8.62 2.98
N VAL A 27 3.14 7.98 4.15
CA VAL A 27 2.87 6.55 4.26
C VAL A 27 1.46 6.35 4.81
N GLN A 28 0.56 5.82 3.98
CA GLN A 28 -0.75 5.41 4.46
C GLN A 28 -0.62 4.17 5.36
N THR A 29 -1.23 4.21 6.53
CA THR A 29 -1.32 3.09 7.48
C THR A 29 -2.75 2.97 8.00
N ASP A 30 -3.22 1.75 8.16
CA ASP A 30 -4.60 1.43 8.52
C ASP A 30 -4.67 0.07 9.23
N TYR A 31 -5.78 -0.65 9.09
CA TYR A 31 -5.98 -1.97 9.68
C TYR A 31 -4.96 -3.04 9.25
N TYR A 32 -4.21 -2.82 8.15
CA TYR A 32 -3.10 -3.69 7.78
C TYR A 32 -1.83 -3.49 8.61
N TYR A 33 -1.80 -2.53 9.53
CA TYR A 33 -0.69 -2.39 10.48
C TYR A 33 -0.36 -3.72 11.15
N ASN A 34 -1.36 -4.53 11.50
CA ASN A 34 -1.15 -5.82 12.17
C ASN A 34 -0.71 -6.96 11.22
N SER A 35 -0.64 -6.73 9.91
CA SER A 35 -0.32 -7.76 8.92
C SER A 35 1.19 -7.97 8.79
N THR A 36 1.59 -9.23 8.70
CA THR A 36 2.95 -9.67 8.34
C THR A 36 3.03 -10.21 6.91
N ASP A 37 1.90 -10.23 6.21
CA ASP A 37 1.81 -10.77 4.86
C ASP A 37 2.30 -9.76 3.82
N LYS A 38 2.42 -10.25 2.59
CA LYS A 38 2.74 -9.46 1.40
C LYS A 38 1.46 -9.15 0.62
N SER A 39 1.40 -8.01 -0.08
CA SER A 39 0.30 -7.83 -1.04
C SER A 39 0.54 -8.69 -2.28
N ASN A 40 -0.54 -9.25 -2.81
CA ASN A 40 -0.50 -10.01 -4.06
C ASN A 40 -0.04 -9.15 -5.25
N PHE A 41 -0.24 -7.84 -5.20
CA PHE A 41 0.13 -6.94 -6.28
C PHE A 41 1.65 -6.74 -6.31
N LEU A 42 2.23 -6.20 -5.23
CA LEU A 42 3.68 -5.97 -5.21
C LEU A 42 4.45 -7.28 -5.35
N TYR A 43 3.93 -8.37 -4.77
CA TYR A 43 4.50 -9.71 -4.97
C TYR A 43 4.63 -10.10 -6.44
N LEU A 44 3.66 -9.80 -7.29
CA LEU A 44 3.72 -10.17 -8.69
C LEU A 44 4.55 -9.19 -9.51
N ASP A 45 4.40 -7.89 -9.23
CA ASP A 45 5.11 -6.83 -9.96
C ASP A 45 6.62 -6.90 -9.78
N MET A 46 7.08 -7.26 -8.57
CA MET A 46 8.51 -7.39 -8.27
C MET A 46 9.12 -8.73 -8.72
N LEU A 47 8.30 -9.75 -9.03
CA LEU A 47 8.77 -11.12 -9.24
C LEU A 47 9.67 -11.28 -10.48
N PRO A 48 9.40 -10.62 -11.63
CA PRO A 48 10.32 -10.62 -12.76
C PRO A 48 11.74 -10.18 -12.36
N TYR A 49 11.82 -9.21 -11.44
CA TYR A 49 13.03 -8.52 -10.98
C TYR A 49 13.73 -9.19 -9.79
N ILE A 50 13.31 -10.39 -9.38
CA ILE A 50 13.81 -11.09 -8.18
C ILE A 50 15.33 -11.27 -8.11
N GLN A 51 16.02 -11.25 -9.26
CA GLN A 51 17.47 -11.40 -9.34
C GLN A 51 18.24 -10.07 -9.42
N GLU A 52 17.57 -8.92 -9.57
CA GLU A 52 18.24 -7.64 -9.82
C GLU A 52 19.05 -7.13 -8.63
N ASN A 53 18.52 -7.30 -7.41
CA ASN A 53 19.20 -6.87 -6.21
C ASN A 53 18.77 -7.69 -4.98
N SER A 54 19.56 -7.58 -3.91
CA SER A 54 19.35 -8.32 -2.66
C SER A 54 18.09 -7.90 -1.92
N ILE A 55 17.60 -6.67 -2.08
CA ILE A 55 16.39 -6.16 -1.43
C ILE A 55 15.18 -6.89 -1.99
N ILE A 56 15.03 -6.95 -3.32
CA ILE A 56 13.95 -7.69 -3.98
C ILE A 56 14.04 -9.17 -3.61
N LYS A 57 15.24 -9.77 -3.69
CA LYS A 57 15.45 -11.17 -3.30
C LYS A 57 15.01 -11.45 -1.85
N SER A 58 15.34 -10.57 -0.91
CA SER A 58 14.99 -10.72 0.51
C SER A 58 13.48 -10.69 0.78
N TYR A 59 12.71 -9.97 -0.04
CA TYR A 59 11.26 -9.89 0.08
C TYR A 59 10.57 -11.26 -0.11
N TYR A 60 11.16 -12.15 -0.92
CA TYR A 60 10.67 -13.50 -1.19
C TYR A 60 11.34 -14.60 -0.35
N TYR A 61 12.24 -14.27 0.57
CA TYR A 61 13.05 -15.27 1.28
C TYR A 61 12.23 -16.27 2.10
N ASP A 62 11.07 -15.84 2.59
CA ASP A 62 10.08 -16.61 3.35
C ASP A 62 9.12 -17.44 2.47
N GLU A 63 9.27 -17.41 1.14
CA GLU A 63 8.48 -18.25 0.24
C GLU A 63 8.95 -19.72 0.31
N LYS A 64 7.99 -20.65 0.41
CA LYS A 64 8.29 -22.10 0.46
C LYS A 64 9.10 -22.58 -0.74
N ASP A 65 8.86 -21.98 -1.90
CA ASP A 65 9.49 -22.27 -3.17
C ASP A 65 10.53 -21.22 -3.58
N TYR A 66 11.06 -20.45 -2.62
CA TYR A 66 12.01 -19.35 -2.87
C TYR A 66 13.16 -19.74 -3.81
N LEU A 67 13.81 -20.89 -3.61
CA LEU A 67 14.91 -21.33 -4.47
C LEU A 67 14.46 -21.56 -5.93
N PHE A 68 13.24 -22.06 -6.14
CA PHE A 68 12.67 -22.22 -7.48
C PHE A 68 12.31 -20.86 -8.09
N LEU A 69 11.72 -19.95 -7.31
CA LEU A 69 11.41 -18.59 -7.76
C LEU A 69 12.66 -17.83 -8.22
N VAL A 70 13.77 -18.00 -7.49
CA VAL A 70 15.02 -17.29 -7.77
C VAL A 70 15.85 -17.96 -8.85
N TYR A 71 16.05 -19.28 -8.79
CA TYR A 71 17.10 -19.95 -9.56
C TYR A 71 16.59 -20.87 -10.66
N PHE A 72 15.33 -21.33 -10.62
CA PHE A 72 14.81 -22.19 -11.67
C PHE A 72 14.24 -21.34 -12.82
N PRO A 73 14.83 -21.38 -14.03
CA PRO A 73 14.37 -20.56 -15.14
C PRO A 73 12.89 -20.80 -15.44
N PHE A 74 12.16 -19.73 -15.74
CA PHE A 74 10.73 -19.74 -16.07
C PHE A 74 9.74 -20.24 -15.00
N TYR A 75 10.18 -20.84 -13.89
CA TYR A 75 9.28 -21.31 -12.83
C TYR A 75 8.34 -20.21 -12.32
N LYS A 76 8.89 -19.01 -12.07
CA LYS A 76 8.11 -17.84 -11.63
C LYS A 76 7.01 -17.43 -12.61
N TYR A 77 7.23 -17.61 -13.91
CA TYR A 77 6.24 -17.32 -14.96
C TYR A 77 5.21 -18.44 -15.09
N LEU A 78 5.63 -19.71 -14.95
CA LEU A 78 4.72 -20.86 -14.97
C LEU A 78 3.74 -20.82 -13.79
N LYS A 79 4.27 -20.63 -12.56
CA LYS A 79 3.48 -20.52 -11.32
C LYS A 79 2.43 -19.40 -11.40
N ASN A 80 2.78 -18.30 -12.07
CA ASN A 80 1.93 -17.10 -12.16
C ASN A 80 1.44 -16.84 -13.59
N SER A 81 1.29 -17.88 -14.41
CA SER A 81 1.02 -17.78 -15.86
C SER A 81 -0.24 -16.98 -16.21
N SER A 82 -1.23 -16.93 -15.31
CA SER A 82 -2.44 -16.13 -15.49
C SER A 82 -2.20 -14.62 -15.45
N LYS A 83 -1.13 -14.16 -14.80
CA LYS A 83 -0.80 -12.74 -14.56
C LYS A 83 0.58 -12.30 -15.07
N LEU A 84 1.52 -13.25 -15.25
CA LEU A 84 2.88 -13.01 -15.76
C LEU A 84 3.21 -13.88 -16.99
N GLY A 85 2.22 -14.56 -17.56
CA GLY A 85 2.42 -15.45 -18.70
C GLY A 85 2.26 -14.79 -20.06
N MET A 86 2.51 -15.57 -21.11
CA MET A 86 2.45 -15.13 -22.52
C MET A 86 1.13 -14.45 -22.89
N ARG A 87 -0.01 -14.89 -22.34
CA ARG A 87 -1.31 -14.26 -22.58
C ARG A 87 -1.34 -12.82 -22.09
N ASP A 88 -0.79 -12.55 -20.91
CA ASP A 88 -0.76 -11.20 -20.35
C ASP A 88 0.21 -10.31 -21.16
N LEU A 89 1.37 -10.85 -21.55
CA LEU A 89 2.34 -10.18 -22.43
C LEU A 89 1.71 -9.79 -23.78
N LEU A 90 1.06 -10.74 -24.46
CA LEU A 90 0.39 -10.47 -25.74
C LEU A 90 -0.73 -9.44 -25.56
N ALA A 91 -1.53 -9.57 -24.50
CA ALA A 91 -2.54 -8.57 -24.19
C ALA A 91 -1.93 -7.21 -23.83
N ALA A 92 -0.72 -7.14 -23.28
CA ALA A 92 -0.02 -5.89 -22.97
C ALA A 92 0.41 -5.14 -24.24
N LEU A 93 0.75 -5.84 -25.33
CA LEU A 93 1.07 -5.22 -26.63
C LEU A 93 -0.12 -4.47 -27.24
N PHE A 94 -1.35 -4.89 -26.93
CA PHE A 94 -2.57 -4.25 -27.43
C PHE A 94 -3.27 -3.37 -26.39
N ARG A 95 -2.92 -3.47 -25.10
CA ARG A 95 -3.46 -2.62 -24.04
C ARG A 95 -2.75 -1.27 -24.06
N LYS A 96 -3.54 -0.19 -24.12
CA LYS A 96 -3.01 1.15 -23.88
C LYS A 96 -2.55 1.25 -22.43
N ASN A 97 -1.38 1.84 -22.22
CA ASN A 97 -0.92 2.19 -20.89
C ASN A 97 -1.91 3.17 -20.26
N LYS A 98 -2.59 2.73 -19.19
CA LYS A 98 -3.55 3.57 -18.48
C LYS A 98 -2.88 4.72 -17.74
N PHE A 99 -1.62 4.54 -17.34
CA PHE A 99 -0.88 5.60 -16.65
C PHE A 99 -0.78 6.86 -17.50
N ASP A 100 -0.55 6.73 -18.81
CA ASP A 100 -0.42 7.87 -19.72
C ASP A 100 -1.71 8.69 -19.83
N THR A 101 -2.87 8.07 -19.60
CA THR A 101 -4.17 8.76 -19.67
C THR A 101 -4.68 9.23 -18.30
N THR A 102 -4.27 8.59 -17.21
CA THR A 102 -4.77 8.88 -15.86
C THR A 102 -3.77 9.58 -14.95
N ILE A 103 -2.50 9.64 -15.35
CA ILE A 103 -1.38 10.15 -14.54
C ILE A 103 -1.36 9.45 -13.17
N GLY A 104 -1.71 8.17 -13.15
CA GLY A 104 -1.75 7.33 -11.95
C GLY A 104 -3.02 7.42 -11.10
N TYR A 105 -4.02 8.21 -11.46
CA TYR A 105 -5.29 8.29 -10.72
C TYR A 105 -6.42 7.51 -11.41
N GLU A 106 -6.75 6.32 -10.89
CA GLU A 106 -7.92 5.54 -11.33
C GLU A 106 -9.10 5.69 -10.35
N PRO A 107 -10.11 6.52 -10.66
CA PRO A 107 -11.24 6.76 -9.77
C PRO A 107 -12.17 5.54 -9.63
N LEU A 108 -12.69 5.34 -8.42
CA LEU A 108 -13.80 4.43 -8.17
C LEU A 108 -15.13 5.16 -8.33
N TYR A 109 -16.03 4.67 -9.19
CA TYR A 109 -17.32 5.30 -9.44
C TYR A 109 -18.48 4.60 -8.73
N GLY A 110 -19.51 5.39 -8.40
CA GLY A 110 -20.75 4.93 -7.78
C GLY A 110 -20.60 4.58 -6.31
N ASN A 111 -21.72 4.23 -5.69
CA ASN A 111 -21.80 3.84 -4.28
C ASN A 111 -22.22 2.38 -4.24
N GLY A 112 -21.37 1.53 -3.68
CA GLY A 112 -21.59 0.09 -3.61
C GLY A 112 -21.49 -0.43 -2.19
N ASN A 113 -22.08 -1.61 -1.99
CA ASN A 113 -21.92 -2.46 -0.82
C ASN A 113 -22.22 -1.80 0.55
N THR A 114 -23.31 -2.26 1.19
CA THR A 114 -23.68 -1.91 2.57
C THR A 114 -22.80 -2.60 3.61
N TRP A 115 -21.86 -3.45 3.20
CA TRP A 115 -20.96 -4.14 4.12
C TRP A 115 -20.20 -3.15 5.00
N GLN A 116 -20.35 -3.35 6.29
CA GLN A 116 -19.75 -2.56 7.35
C GLN A 116 -18.31 -3.02 7.58
N ARG A 117 -17.35 -2.10 7.52
CA ARG A 117 -15.97 -2.41 7.85
C ARG A 117 -15.81 -2.59 9.36
N ILE A 118 -15.12 -3.65 9.75
CA ILE A 118 -14.76 -3.93 11.14
C ILE A 118 -13.23 -3.91 11.20
N LEU A 119 -12.68 -2.97 11.97
CA LEU A 119 -11.24 -2.91 12.22
C LEU A 119 -10.85 -3.87 13.36
N PRO A 120 -9.56 -4.23 13.49
CA PRO A 120 -9.06 -4.94 14.66
C PRO A 120 -9.37 -4.15 15.95
N THR A 121 -9.53 -4.85 17.07
CA THR A 121 -9.81 -4.22 18.36
C THR A 121 -8.56 -3.62 19.01
N SER A 122 -7.36 -4.11 18.64
CA SER A 122 -6.10 -3.65 19.21
C SER A 122 -4.98 -3.61 18.17
N VAL A 123 -4.04 -2.68 18.37
CA VAL A 123 -2.79 -2.61 17.63
C VAL A 123 -1.80 -3.62 18.22
N LEU A 124 -1.27 -4.50 17.38
CA LEU A 124 -0.31 -5.53 17.78
C LEU A 124 1.12 -5.00 17.67
N ASN A 125 2.04 -5.61 18.41
CA ASN A 125 3.45 -5.35 18.21
C ASN A 125 3.92 -5.92 16.86
N ASN A 126 4.15 -5.06 15.86
CA ASN A 126 4.60 -5.48 14.52
C ASN A 126 6.05 -5.06 14.27
N GLU A 127 6.95 -6.04 14.21
CA GLU A 127 8.39 -5.82 13.99
C GLU A 127 8.70 -5.21 12.63
N ILE A 128 7.90 -5.47 11.59
CA ILE A 128 8.11 -4.88 10.25
C ILE A 128 7.85 -3.37 10.29
N ASN A 129 6.83 -2.92 11.03
CA ASN A 129 6.56 -1.48 11.20
C ASN A 129 7.65 -0.80 12.04
N LYS A 130 8.18 -1.46 13.06
CA LYS A 130 9.34 -0.97 13.82
C LYS A 130 10.58 -0.85 12.94
N GLU A 131 10.87 -1.88 12.14
CA GLU A 131 11.98 -1.85 11.19
C GLU A 131 11.81 -0.71 10.18
N THR A 132 10.58 -0.50 9.68
CA THR A 132 10.25 0.60 8.78
C THR A 132 10.55 1.97 9.40
N LEU A 133 10.09 2.20 10.63
CA LEU A 133 10.39 3.41 11.38
C LEU A 133 11.89 3.60 11.60
N GLN A 134 12.59 2.54 12.00
CA GLN A 134 14.02 2.59 12.24
C GLN A 134 14.80 2.89 10.95
N PHE A 135 14.40 2.27 9.84
CA PHE A 135 15.02 2.46 8.53
C PHE A 135 14.89 3.92 8.09
N MET A 136 13.69 4.50 8.16
CA MET A 136 13.47 5.89 7.78
C MET A 136 14.26 6.88 8.67
N LYS A 137 14.27 6.65 10.00
CA LYS A 137 15.05 7.47 10.94
C LYS A 137 16.55 7.41 10.65
N THR A 138 17.10 6.21 10.52
CA THR A 138 18.54 6.00 10.27
C THR A 138 18.98 6.62 8.94
N ASN A 139 18.07 6.68 7.96
CA ASN A 139 18.36 7.26 6.65
C ASN A 139 18.02 8.75 6.53
N GLY A 140 17.63 9.41 7.63
CA GLY A 140 17.30 10.84 7.64
C GLY A 140 16.13 11.20 6.72
N MET A 141 15.17 10.30 6.56
CA MET A 141 14.00 10.55 5.71
C MET A 141 13.01 11.44 6.46
N ASN A 142 12.43 12.42 5.76
CA ASN A 142 11.27 13.15 6.24
C ASN A 142 10.03 12.32 5.91
N TYR A 143 9.26 11.94 6.93
CA TYR A 143 8.10 11.09 6.73
C TYR A 143 6.91 11.49 7.60
N VAL A 144 5.72 11.21 7.08
CA VAL A 144 4.44 11.40 7.77
C VAL A 144 3.62 10.14 7.56
N PHE A 145 3.18 9.53 8.65
CA PHE A 145 2.17 8.47 8.56
C PHE A 145 0.78 9.09 8.56
N PHE A 146 -0.15 8.50 7.83
CA PHE A 146 -1.53 8.97 7.86
C PHE A 146 -2.52 7.83 7.69
N THR A 147 -3.74 8.02 8.16
CA THR A 147 -4.85 7.11 7.90
C THR A 147 -5.89 7.82 7.07
N ALA A 148 -6.30 7.21 5.95
CA ALA A 148 -7.34 7.74 5.08
C ALA A 148 -8.75 7.64 5.74
N PRO A 149 -9.75 8.36 5.23
CA PRO A 149 -11.09 8.38 5.82
C PRO A 149 -11.78 7.01 5.80
N PHE A 150 -12.55 6.73 6.85
CA PHE A 150 -13.44 5.57 6.94
C PHE A 150 -14.90 6.01 6.93
N ARG A 151 -15.78 5.14 6.42
CA ARG A 151 -17.22 5.41 6.50
C ARG A 151 -17.66 5.42 7.97
N ARG A 152 -18.60 6.31 8.31
CA ARG A 152 -19.05 6.58 9.68
C ARG A 152 -19.53 5.33 10.45
N ASP A 153 -20.04 4.32 9.75
CA ASP A 153 -20.52 3.07 10.33
C ASP A 153 -19.39 2.06 10.63
N THR A 154 -18.11 2.39 10.39
CA THR A 154 -16.99 1.48 10.65
C THR A 154 -16.90 1.11 12.14
N LYS A 155 -16.84 -0.19 12.44
CA LYS A 155 -16.67 -0.70 13.80
C LYS A 155 -15.20 -0.69 14.21
N ASN A 156 -14.95 -0.47 15.51
CA ASN A 156 -13.63 -0.40 16.13
C ASN A 156 -12.74 0.72 15.58
N LEU A 157 -13.32 1.87 15.24
CA LEU A 157 -12.56 3.01 14.72
C LEU A 157 -11.48 3.53 15.70
N ASN A 158 -11.63 3.25 17.00
CA ASN A 158 -10.61 3.55 18.01
C ASN A 158 -9.23 2.93 17.70
N PHE A 159 -9.18 1.91 16.83
CA PHE A 159 -7.95 1.32 16.33
C PHE A 159 -7.02 2.38 15.73
N VAL A 160 -7.59 3.37 15.01
CA VAL A 160 -6.80 4.46 14.42
C VAL A 160 -6.18 5.34 15.49
N SER A 161 -6.92 5.63 16.56
CA SER A 161 -6.37 6.37 17.71
C SER A 161 -5.24 5.61 18.40
N GLN A 162 -5.32 4.27 18.44
CA GLN A 162 -4.22 3.43 18.96
C GLN A 162 -2.97 3.51 18.06
N LEU A 163 -3.12 3.55 16.72
CA LEU A 163 -1.99 3.68 15.79
C LEU A 163 -1.15 4.93 16.06
N ARG A 164 -1.79 6.04 16.46
CA ARG A 164 -1.10 7.30 16.81
C ARG A 164 0.03 7.09 17.82
N ASN A 165 -0.13 6.16 18.76
CA ASN A 165 0.87 5.88 19.80
C ASN A 165 2.11 5.16 19.26
N HIS A 166 2.08 4.64 18.03
CA HIS A 166 3.18 3.90 17.42
C HIS A 166 3.99 4.74 16.43
N TYR A 167 3.55 5.96 16.12
CA TYR A 167 4.16 6.82 15.11
C TYR A 167 4.54 8.19 15.70
N PRO A 168 5.75 8.71 15.44
CA PRO A 168 6.17 10.01 15.97
C PRO A 168 5.40 11.17 15.31
N VAL A 169 5.04 11.03 14.03
CA VAL A 169 4.20 11.97 13.28
C VAL A 169 3.11 11.18 12.59
N PHE A 170 1.87 11.46 12.97
CA PHE A 170 0.70 10.75 12.49
C PHE A 170 -0.47 11.69 12.23
N TRP A 171 -0.94 11.72 10.98
CA TRP A 171 -2.12 12.48 10.58
C TRP A 171 -3.34 11.56 10.50
N ASP A 172 -4.26 11.78 11.43
CA ASP A 172 -5.49 11.02 11.53
C ASP A 172 -6.60 11.69 10.72
N PHE A 173 -6.87 11.17 9.52
CA PHE A 173 -7.99 11.64 8.69
C PHE A 173 -9.19 10.69 8.73
N SER A 174 -9.21 9.73 9.66
CA SER A 174 -10.20 8.64 9.68
C SER A 174 -11.65 9.12 9.74
N THR A 175 -11.88 10.33 10.26
CA THR A 175 -13.19 10.98 10.37
C THR A 175 -13.32 12.27 9.55
N SER A 176 -12.35 12.58 8.67
CA SER A 176 -12.36 13.82 7.89
C SER A 176 -13.41 13.86 6.76
N ILE A 177 -13.92 12.69 6.35
CA ILE A 177 -15.07 12.53 5.45
C ILE A 177 -15.99 11.50 6.09
N THR A 178 -17.28 11.79 6.22
CA THR A 178 -18.22 10.91 6.93
C THR A 178 -19.49 10.61 6.14
N GLU A 179 -19.72 11.33 5.05
CA GLU A 179 -20.89 11.25 4.20
C GLU A 179 -20.84 9.96 3.37
N SER A 180 -21.75 9.03 3.64
CA SER A 180 -21.77 7.70 3.00
C SER A 180 -21.82 7.74 1.46
N ASN A 181 -22.35 8.83 0.86
CA ASN A 181 -22.42 8.99 -0.59
C ASN A 181 -21.07 9.38 -1.24
N LEU A 182 -20.04 9.67 -0.44
CA LEU A 182 -18.66 9.92 -0.88
C LEU A 182 -17.80 8.64 -0.84
N PHE A 183 -18.39 7.53 -0.43
CA PHE A 183 -17.73 6.23 -0.32
C PHE A 183 -18.21 5.25 -1.39
N LYS A 184 -17.27 4.62 -2.07
CA LYS A 184 -17.55 3.46 -2.94
C LYS A 184 -17.96 2.24 -2.12
N ASN A 185 -17.41 2.07 -0.93
CA ASN A 185 -17.73 1.02 0.05
C ASN A 185 -17.25 1.45 1.44
N GLY A 186 -17.36 0.61 2.48
CA GLY A 186 -17.10 1.00 3.88
C GLY A 186 -15.73 1.63 4.23
N TYR A 187 -14.76 1.66 3.31
CA TYR A 187 -13.41 2.19 3.55
C TYR A 187 -12.70 2.72 2.30
N HIS A 188 -13.33 2.66 1.12
CA HIS A 188 -12.81 3.29 -0.09
C HIS A 188 -13.70 4.45 -0.49
N LEU A 189 -13.09 5.62 -0.69
CA LEU A 189 -13.77 6.78 -1.27
C LEU A 189 -14.12 6.50 -2.74
N ASN A 190 -15.24 7.08 -3.19
CA ASN A 190 -15.54 7.17 -4.62
C ASN A 190 -14.82 8.38 -5.23
N HIS A 191 -15.03 8.63 -6.52
CA HIS A 191 -14.39 9.73 -7.24
C HIS A 191 -14.58 11.09 -6.55
N THR A 192 -15.81 11.41 -6.13
CA THR A 192 -16.13 12.68 -5.47
C THR A 192 -15.45 12.76 -4.11
N GLY A 193 -15.56 11.71 -3.29
CA GLY A 193 -14.91 11.66 -1.98
C GLY A 193 -13.38 11.74 -2.07
N ALA A 194 -12.77 11.09 -3.07
CA ALA A 194 -11.33 11.15 -3.28
C ALA A 194 -10.85 12.57 -3.65
N LYS A 195 -11.63 13.31 -4.46
CA LYS A 195 -11.35 14.72 -4.77
C LYS A 195 -11.43 15.60 -3.51
N GLU A 196 -12.47 15.41 -2.70
CA GLU A 196 -12.64 16.14 -1.46
C GLU A 196 -11.50 15.84 -0.47
N PHE A 197 -11.15 14.56 -0.31
CA PHE A 197 -10.02 14.16 0.53
C PHE A 197 -8.71 14.74 0.03
N SER A 198 -8.50 14.81 -1.29
CA SER A 198 -7.30 15.42 -1.87
C SER A 198 -7.16 16.89 -1.49
N ILE A 199 -8.27 17.65 -1.43
CA ILE A 199 -8.26 19.05 -0.98
C ILE A 199 -7.90 19.13 0.51
N ILE A 200 -8.54 18.32 1.36
CA ILE A 200 -8.26 18.27 2.80
C ILE A 200 -6.79 17.93 3.06
N PHE A 201 -6.28 16.88 2.41
CA PHE A 201 -4.90 16.42 2.54
C PHE A 201 -3.90 17.49 2.04
N SER A 202 -4.18 18.12 0.90
CA SER A 202 -3.32 19.17 0.33
C SER A 202 -3.27 20.42 1.21
N ASN A 203 -4.37 20.78 1.86
CA ASN A 203 -4.37 21.88 2.83
C ASN A 203 -3.52 21.52 4.04
N LYS A 204 -3.61 20.28 4.54
CA LYS A 204 -2.82 19.82 5.68
C LYS A 204 -1.32 19.86 5.44
N ILE A 205 -0.86 19.65 4.20
CA ILE A 205 0.55 19.76 3.83
C ILE A 205 1.06 21.20 3.92
N LYS A 206 0.18 22.20 3.74
CA LYS A 206 0.54 23.63 3.76
C LYS A 206 0.58 24.23 5.17
N ASP A 207 -0.02 23.54 6.16
CA ASP A 207 -0.04 23.94 7.57
C ASP A 207 1.31 23.67 8.26
#